data_AF-A0A850P676-F1
#
_entry.id   AF-A0A850P676-F1
#
_cell.length_a   1.000
_cell.length_b   1.000
_cell.length_c   1.000
_cell.angle_alpha   90.00
_cell.angle_beta   90.00
_cell.angle_gamma   90.00
#
_symmetry.space_group_name_H-M   'P 1'
#
loop_
_entity.id
_entity.type
_entity.pdbx_description
1 polymer ?
#
loop_
_entity_poly.entity_id
_entity_poly.type
_entity_poly.pdbx_seq_one_letter_code
_entity_poly.pdbx_strand_id
1 'polypeptide(L)'
;MMVVEGHTIDSETVARFAELMRAYPPNTFTYPEVVRLALSAGVPHEAAHRFADRMLQRMKRNGFISCARSSKVWRRVATIPNEWLQVQA
;
A
#
# COMPACT_ATOMS: atom_id res chain seq x y z
N MET A 1 6.66 8.93 -9.11
CA MET A 1 5.70 9.90 -8.53
C MET A 1 4.26 9.43 -8.76
N MET A 2 3.34 9.61 -7.81
CA MET A 2 1.94 9.19 -7.89
C MET A 2 0.99 10.29 -7.44
N VAL A 3 0.00 10.65 -8.25
CA VAL A 3 -0.99 11.68 -7.90
C VAL A 3 -2.26 11.07 -7.32
N VAL A 4 -2.64 11.45 -6.10
CA VAL A 4 -3.81 10.97 -5.36
C VAL A 4 -4.58 12.17 -4.81
N GLU A 5 -5.82 12.39 -5.26
CA GLU A 5 -6.68 13.51 -4.80
C GLU A 5 -6.02 14.90 -4.91
N GLY A 6 -5.25 15.13 -5.96
CA GLY A 6 -4.51 16.39 -6.14
C GLY A 6 -3.21 16.46 -5.33
N HIS A 7 -2.93 15.48 -4.47
CA HIS A 7 -1.67 15.35 -3.75
C HIS A 7 -0.65 14.59 -4.59
N THR A 8 0.52 15.19 -4.73
CA THR A 8 1.69 14.51 -5.27
C THR A 8 2.33 13.69 -4.17
N ILE A 9 2.29 12.37 -4.32
CA ILE A 9 3.05 11.44 -3.49
C ILE A 9 4.33 11.11 -4.24
N ASP A 10 5.46 11.52 -3.67
CA ASP A 10 6.78 11.29 -4.24
C ASP A 10 7.17 9.79 -4.18
N SER A 11 8.21 9.43 -4.93
CA SER A 11 8.65 8.04 -5.02
C SER A 11 9.26 7.51 -3.72
N GLU A 12 9.82 8.37 -2.86
CA GLU A 12 10.37 8.00 -1.55
C GLU A 12 9.25 7.62 -0.59
N THR A 13 8.17 8.40 -0.52
CA THR A 13 6.97 8.09 0.27
C THR A 13 6.36 6.75 -0.15
N VAL A 14 6.29 6.48 -1.46
CA VAL A 14 5.81 5.20 -1.98
C VAL A 14 6.74 4.04 -1.57
N ALA A 15 8.06 4.24 -1.68
CA ALA A 15 9.04 3.24 -1.30
C ALA A 15 8.95 2.91 0.20
N ARG A 16 8.89 3.94 1.04
CA ARG A 16 8.75 3.81 2.49
C ARG A 16 7.48 3.06 2.89
N PHE A 17 6.34 3.35 2.24
CA PHE A 17 5.11 2.60 2.48
C PHE A 17 5.28 1.11 2.17
N ALA A 18 5.93 0.77 1.07
CA ALA A 18 6.14 -0.62 0.68
C ALA A 18 7.13 -1.35 1.60
N GLU A 19 8.16 -0.66 2.12
CA GLU A 19 9.04 -1.20 3.16
C GLU A 19 8.27 -1.49 4.45
N LEU A 20 7.44 -0.55 4.90
CA LEU A 20 6.56 -0.71 6.06
C LEU A 20 5.59 -1.89 5.88
N MET A 21 4.97 -2.01 4.69
CA MET A 21 4.15 -3.16 4.36
C MET A 21 4.98 -4.45 4.43
N ARG A 22 6.17 -4.50 3.83
CA ARG A 22 7.03 -5.71 3.85
C ARG A 22 7.36 -6.15 5.27
N ALA A 23 7.76 -5.21 6.12
CA ALA A 23 8.13 -5.45 7.53
C ALA A 23 6.93 -5.74 8.44
N TYR A 24 5.69 -5.54 7.97
CA TYR A 24 4.49 -5.74 8.78
C TYR A 24 4.35 -7.24 9.16
N PRO A 25 4.39 -7.58 10.47
CA PRO A 25 4.60 -8.94 10.93
C PRO A 25 3.47 -9.95 10.64
N PRO A 26 2.18 -9.57 10.52
CA PRO A 26 1.19 -10.53 10.06
C PRO A 26 1.11 -10.56 8.53
N ASN A 27 1.03 -11.78 7.99
CA ASN A 27 0.65 -12.04 6.60
C ASN A 27 -0.80 -11.62 6.28
N THR A 28 -1.52 -11.09 7.27
CA THR A 28 -2.90 -10.66 7.18
C THR A 28 -3.01 -9.26 7.78
N PHE A 29 -3.65 -8.33 7.09
CA PHE A 29 -3.83 -6.96 7.53
C PHE A 29 -5.19 -6.43 7.08
N THR A 30 -5.71 -5.48 7.82
CA THR A 30 -6.99 -4.82 7.60
C THR A 30 -6.79 -3.51 6.88
N TYR A 31 -7.83 -3.02 6.21
CA TYR A 31 -7.77 -1.72 5.54
C TYR A 31 -7.31 -0.56 6.48
N PRO A 32 -7.81 -0.43 7.73
CA PRO A 32 -7.30 0.59 8.66
C PRO A 32 -5.81 0.49 8.98
N GLU A 33 -5.25 -0.72 9.06
CA GLU A 33 -3.82 -0.92 9.27
C GLU A 33 -3.00 -0.43 8.07
N VAL A 34 -3.50 -0.65 6.86
CA VAL A 34 -2.86 -0.15 5.64
C VAL A 34 -2.90 1.37 5.57
N VAL A 35 -4.02 1.99 5.96
CA VAL A 35 -4.12 3.45 6.05
C VAL A 35 -3.13 4.00 7.08
N ARG A 36 -2.99 3.35 8.25
CA ARG A 36 -1.97 3.71 9.24
C ARG A 36 -0.55 3.63 8.67
N LEU A 37 -0.23 2.57 7.92
CA LEU A 37 1.09 2.44 7.29
C LEU A 37 1.32 3.53 6.24
N ALA A 38 0.29 3.93 5.48
CA ALA A 38 0.36 5.05 4.55
C ALA A 38 0.66 6.38 5.27
N LEU A 39 -0.02 6.65 6.39
CA LEU A 39 0.25 7.82 7.22
C LEU A 39 1.69 7.79 7.78
N SER A 40 2.16 6.63 8.28
CA SER A 40 3.53 6.46 8.77
C SER A 40 4.60 6.59 7.68
N ALA A 41 4.23 6.38 6.42
CA ALA A 41 5.11 6.58 5.28
C ALA A 41 5.24 8.06 4.87
N GLY A 42 4.38 8.94 5.37
CA GLY A 42 4.37 10.37 5.02
C GLY A 42 3.23 10.77 4.07
N VAL A 43 2.27 9.89 3.77
CA VAL A 43 1.12 10.24 2.94
C VAL A 43 0.21 11.21 3.71
N PRO A 44 -0.20 12.35 3.12
CA PRO A 44 -1.13 13.29 3.75
C PRO A 44 -2.42 12.62 4.17
N HIS A 45 -2.99 13.04 5.31
CA HIS A 45 -4.18 12.40 5.88
C HIS A 45 -5.37 12.36 4.91
N GLU A 46 -5.57 13.47 4.22
CA GLU A 46 -6.56 13.66 3.15
C GLU A 46 -6.39 12.70 1.96
N ALA A 47 -5.16 12.24 1.68
CA ALA A 47 -4.88 11.31 0.58
C ALA A 47 -4.69 9.86 1.04
N ALA A 48 -4.50 9.61 2.34
CA ALA A 48 -4.08 8.31 2.87
C ALA A 48 -5.06 7.19 2.56
N HIS A 49 -6.36 7.46 2.64
CA HIS A 49 -7.40 6.49 2.33
C HIS A 49 -7.39 6.06 0.85
N ARG A 50 -7.36 7.03 -0.06
CA ARG A 50 -7.35 6.73 -1.50
C ARG A 50 -6.02 6.17 -1.97
N PHE A 51 -4.92 6.60 -1.35
CA PHE A 51 -3.60 6.00 -1.57
C PHE A 51 -3.59 4.53 -1.17
N ALA A 52 -4.03 4.21 0.05
CA ALA A 52 -4.11 2.83 0.54
C ALA A 52 -4.99 1.96 -0.36
N ASP A 53 -6.16 2.46 -0.78
CA ASP A 53 -7.03 1.72 -1.69
C ASP A 53 -6.38 1.42 -3.04
N ARG A 54 -5.76 2.44 -3.67
CA ARG A 54 -5.03 2.24 -4.94
C ARG A 54 -3.88 1.25 -4.80
N MET A 55 -3.12 1.32 -3.71
CA MET A 55 -2.02 0.40 -3.45
C MET A 55 -2.52 -1.04 -3.28
N LEU A 56 -3.60 -1.24 -2.52
CA LEU A 56 -4.21 -2.56 -2.35
C LEU A 56 -4.76 -3.12 -3.66
N GLN A 57 -5.46 -2.30 -4.45
CA GLN A 57 -5.94 -2.71 -5.77
C GLN A 57 -4.79 -3.13 -6.70
N ARG A 58 -3.70 -2.34 -6.72
CA ARG A 58 -2.52 -2.63 -7.52
C ARG A 58 -1.85 -3.93 -7.05
N MET A 59 -1.70 -4.12 -5.74
CA MET A 59 -1.11 -5.33 -5.16
C MET A 59 -1.95 -6.57 -5.44
N LYS A 60 -3.28 -6.43 -5.39
CA LYS A 60 -4.22 -7.51 -5.74
C LYS A 60 -4.12 -7.88 -7.21
N ARG A 61 -4.11 -6.88 -8.11
CA ARG A 61 -3.99 -7.10 -9.56
C ARG A 61 -2.70 -7.83 -9.92
N ASN A 62 -1.62 -7.53 -9.22
CA ASN A 62 -0.32 -8.15 -9.45
C ASN A 62 -0.11 -9.43 -8.63
N GLY A 63 -1.14 -9.92 -7.93
CA GLY A 63 -1.11 -11.20 -7.24
C GLY A 63 -0.29 -11.23 -5.95
N PHE A 64 0.03 -10.09 -5.33
CA PHE A 64 0.76 -10.06 -4.05
C PHE A 64 -0.13 -10.27 -2.85
N ILE A 65 -1.39 -9.89 -2.98
CA ILE A 65 -2.38 -9.97 -1.90
C ILE A 65 -3.70 -10.53 -2.44
N SER A 66 -4.41 -11.23 -1.58
CA SER A 66 -5.81 -11.64 -1.77
C SER A 66 -6.68 -10.95 -0.74
N CYS A 67 -7.95 -10.71 -1.07
CA CYS A 67 -8.92 -10.15 -0.13
C CYS A 67 -9.92 -11.24 0.27
N ALA A 68 -10.14 -11.43 1.57
CA ALA A 68 -11.23 -12.28 2.04
C ALA A 68 -12.56 -11.52 1.85
N ARG A 69 -13.46 -12.11 1.05
CA ARG A 69 -14.70 -11.52 0.49
C ARG A 69 -15.68 -10.91 1.52
N SER A 70 -15.47 -11.12 2.82
CA SER A 70 -16.41 -10.74 3.88
C SER A 70 -15.91 -9.69 4.88
N SER A 71 -14.61 -9.36 4.95
CA SER A 71 -14.08 -8.71 6.17
C SER A 71 -13.13 -7.52 5.96
N LYS A 72 -12.90 -7.05 4.72
CA LYS A 72 -11.82 -6.07 4.41
C LYS A 72 -10.44 -6.50 4.96
N VAL A 73 -10.28 -7.80 5.14
CA VAL A 73 -9.06 -8.46 5.57
C VAL A 73 -8.32 -8.89 4.31
N TRP A 74 -7.10 -8.41 4.20
CA TRP A 74 -6.19 -8.67 3.10
C TRP A 74 -5.13 -9.64 3.58
N ARG A 75 -4.86 -10.66 2.77
CA ARG A 75 -3.85 -11.68 3.02
C ARG A 75 -2.75 -11.56 1.99
N ARG A 76 -1.50 -11.47 2.43
CA ARG A 76 -0.32 -11.58 1.58
C ARG A 76 -0.24 -13.01 1.04
N VAL A 77 -0.14 -13.14 -0.28
CA VAL A 77 -0.01 -14.43 -0.98
C VAL A 77 1.33 -14.58 -1.69
N ALA A 78 2.05 -13.47 -1.92
CA ALA A 78 3.40 -13.47 -2.46
C ALA A 78 4.25 -12.35 -1.85
N THR A 79 5.57 -12.50 -1.92
CA THR A 79 6.54 -11.47 -1.51
C THR A 79 6.41 -10.25 -2.41
N ILE A 80 6.41 -9.05 -1.84
CA ILE A 80 6.41 -7.79 -2.60
C ILE A 80 7.85 -7.53 -3.06
N PRO A 81 8.16 -7.59 -4.37
CA PRO A 81 9.53 -7.48 -4.85
C PRO A 81 9.97 -6.01 -4.94
N ASN A 82 11.28 -5.76 -4.83
CA ASN A 82 11.84 -4.39 -4.81
C ASN A 82 11.59 -3.63 -6.13
N GLU A 83 11.51 -4.32 -7.25
CA GLU A 83 11.16 -3.74 -8.57
C GLU A 83 9.76 -3.09 -8.59
N TRP A 84 8.90 -3.45 -7.64
CA TRP A 84 7.60 -2.79 -7.46
C TRP A 84 7.70 -1.40 -6.82
N LEU A 85 8.83 -1.10 -6.15
CA LEU A 85 9.20 0.21 -5.62
C LEU A 85 9.61 1.16 -6.75
N GLN A 86 9.97 0.62 -7.92
CA GLN A 86 10.26 1.39 -9.11
C GLN A 86 8.95 1.75 -9.83
N VAL A 87 8.10 2.51 -9.15
CA VAL A 87 7.09 3.30 -9.86
C VAL A 87 7.87 4.41 -10.56
N GLN A 88 8.15 4.16 -11.85
CA GLN A 88 9.06 4.91 -12.69
C GLN A 88 8.92 6.43 -12.54
N ALA A 89 10.09 7.06 -12.58
CA ALA A 89 10.29 8.48 -12.80
C ALA A 89 9.50 8.99 -14.01
#